data_AF-A0AAU6WB37-F1
#
_entry.id   AF-A0AAU6WB37-F1
#
_cell.length_a   1.000
_cell.length_b   1.000
_cell.length_c   1.000
_cell.angle_alpha   90.00
_cell.angle_beta   90.00
_cell.angle_gamma   90.00
#
_symmetry.space_group_name_H-M   'P 1'
#
loop_
_entity.id
_entity.type
_entity.pdbx_description
1 polymer ?
#
loop_
_entity_poly.entity_id
_entity_poly.type
_entity_poly.pdbx_seq_one_letter_code
_entity_poly.pdbx_strand_id
1 'polypeptide(L)'
;MQIDVNQAWATLQSTGHVSLPGETAGWSNASKWLSAVLIGLIAVLAVGFVIGLPLFFAMNGGLFPGSILGVIGGLAMLVALGLIVRNWRRRDKQHQVVETQPVILEATRLTLRGVGPIPWQDFGMAERRMVPAEHDSGYILRAVMPLTASGFHNVNQLLPPELRDRISPVSGPMRNRQYSNIYVPGVSGLKTDEVMWLINSARELFVRS
;
A
#
# COMPACT_ATOMS: atom_id res chain seq x y z
N MET A 1 10.66 -19.07 -7.74
CA MET A 1 10.96 -20.00 -6.63
C MET A 1 9.67 -20.11 -5.84
N GLN A 2 8.97 -21.26 -5.90
CA GLN A 2 7.76 -21.47 -5.10
C GLN A 2 8.20 -21.73 -3.67
N ILE A 3 7.77 -20.90 -2.73
CA ILE A 3 7.99 -21.11 -1.30
C ILE A 3 6.83 -21.97 -0.81
N ASP A 4 7.14 -23.15 -0.25
CA ASP A 4 6.15 -24.00 0.42
C ASP A 4 6.02 -23.55 1.89
N VAL A 5 4.78 -23.38 2.35
CA VAL A 5 4.46 -23.01 3.73
C VAL A 5 5.02 -24.03 4.72
N ASN A 6 5.04 -25.32 4.36
CA ASN A 6 5.56 -26.38 5.21
C ASN A 6 7.07 -26.28 5.40
N GLN A 7 7.80 -25.89 4.33
CA GLN A 7 9.24 -25.68 4.39
C GLN A 7 9.58 -24.45 5.24
N ALA A 8 8.81 -23.36 5.11
CA ALA A 8 8.95 -22.18 5.94
C ALA A 8 8.71 -22.50 7.42
N TRP A 9 7.68 -23.30 7.72
CA TRP A 9 7.36 -23.74 9.08
C TRP A 9 8.45 -24.64 9.68
N ALA A 10 8.92 -25.64 8.95
CA ALA A 10 10.00 -26.53 9.40
C ALA A 10 11.30 -25.75 9.66
N THR A 11 11.59 -24.75 8.82
CA THR A 11 12.73 -23.84 9.03
C THR A 11 12.54 -23.04 10.31
N LEU A 12 11.36 -22.43 10.50
CA LEU A 12 11.06 -21.65 11.70
C LEU A 12 11.14 -22.47 12.99
N GLN A 13 10.71 -23.74 12.97
CA GLN A 13 10.82 -24.63 14.12
C GLN A 13 12.28 -25.01 14.45
N SER A 14 13.11 -25.19 13.43
CA SER A 14 14.50 -25.64 13.62
C SER A 14 15.47 -24.52 13.97
N THR A 15 15.29 -23.33 13.38
CA THR A 15 16.20 -22.19 13.56
C THR A 15 15.64 -21.09 14.45
N GLY A 16 14.33 -21.09 14.70
CA GLY A 16 13.64 -19.95 15.32
C GLY A 16 13.61 -18.71 14.43
N HIS A 17 13.97 -18.81 13.15
CA HIS A 17 14.08 -17.68 12.23
C HIS A 17 13.75 -18.06 10.77
N VAL A 18 12.84 -17.32 10.14
CA VAL A 18 12.63 -17.39 8.69
C VAL A 18 12.41 -16.01 8.09
N SER A 19 13.11 -15.73 7.01
CA SER A 19 12.94 -14.50 6.20
C SER A 19 12.20 -14.84 4.92
N LEU A 20 11.02 -14.27 4.75
CA LEU A 20 10.15 -14.48 3.60
C LEU A 20 10.11 -13.22 2.74
N PRO A 21 10.18 -13.34 1.39
CA PRO A 21 10.08 -12.18 0.51
C PRO A 21 8.69 -11.55 0.62
N GLY A 22 8.62 -10.25 0.87
CA GLY A 22 7.36 -9.51 0.89
C GLY A 22 6.73 -9.41 -0.50
N GLU A 23 5.41 -9.46 -0.58
CA GLU A 23 4.65 -9.25 -1.82
C GLU A 23 3.78 -7.99 -1.72
N THR A 24 3.73 -7.25 -2.83
CA THR A 24 2.85 -6.08 -2.97
C THR A 24 1.39 -6.50 -3.02
N ALA A 25 0.48 -5.72 -2.42
CA ALA A 25 -0.94 -6.01 -2.52
C ALA A 25 -1.40 -6.01 -4.00
N GLY A 26 -2.07 -7.10 -4.44
CA GLY A 26 -2.45 -7.30 -5.85
C GLY A 26 -3.31 -6.18 -6.47
N TRP A 27 -3.99 -5.38 -5.66
CA TRP A 27 -4.76 -4.20 -6.08
C TRP A 27 -3.89 -3.09 -6.69
N SER A 28 -2.59 -3.09 -6.39
CA SER A 28 -1.62 -2.13 -6.95
C SER A 28 -1.50 -2.23 -8.48
N ASN A 29 -1.72 -3.42 -9.05
CA ASN A 29 -1.58 -3.64 -10.49
C ASN A 29 -2.74 -3.04 -11.31
N ALA A 30 -3.97 -3.09 -10.79
CA ALA A 30 -5.13 -2.45 -11.43
C ALA A 30 -4.99 -0.92 -11.43
N SER A 31 -4.54 -0.34 -10.31
CA SER A 31 -4.27 1.10 -10.20
C SER A 31 -3.16 1.55 -11.16
N LYS A 32 -2.09 0.76 -11.33
CA LYS A 32 -1.01 1.03 -12.31
C LYS A 32 -1.54 1.15 -13.73
N TRP A 33 -2.41 0.23 -14.14
CA TRP A 33 -2.98 0.21 -15.48
C TRP A 33 -3.91 1.41 -15.70
N LEU A 34 -4.83 1.67 -14.76
CA LEU A 34 -5.73 2.82 -14.82
C LEU A 34 -4.95 4.15 -14.89
N SER A 35 -3.90 4.28 -14.09
CA SER A 35 -3.00 5.43 -14.11
C SER A 35 -2.26 5.57 -15.45
N ALA A 36 -1.86 4.45 -16.07
CA ALA A 36 -1.20 4.47 -17.38
C ALA A 36 -2.15 4.92 -18.49
N VAL A 37 -3.40 4.41 -18.47
CA VAL A 37 -4.47 4.81 -19.39
C VAL A 37 -4.76 6.30 -19.26
N LEU A 38 -4.88 6.81 -18.02
CA LEU A 38 -5.13 8.23 -17.77
C LEU A 38 -4.00 9.12 -18.33
N ILE A 39 -2.73 8.74 -18.12
CA ILE A 39 -1.59 9.46 -18.70
C ILE A 39 -1.63 9.42 -20.22
N GLY A 40 -1.95 8.26 -20.80
CA GLY A 40 -2.11 8.12 -22.24
C GLY A 40 -3.17 9.07 -22.79
N LEU A 41 -4.32 9.16 -22.11
CA LEU A 41 -5.41 10.04 -22.51
C LEU A 41 -5.04 11.53 -22.37
N ILE A 42 -4.32 11.91 -21.32
CA ILE A 42 -3.78 13.26 -21.13
C ILE A 42 -2.78 13.60 -22.25
N ALA A 43 -1.90 12.66 -22.60
CA ALA A 43 -0.92 12.85 -23.67
C ALA A 43 -1.60 13.00 -25.04
N VAL A 44 -2.63 12.20 -25.33
CA VAL A 44 -3.43 12.31 -26.56
C VAL A 44 -4.15 13.66 -26.62
N LEU A 45 -4.76 14.10 -25.51
CA LEU A 45 -5.37 15.43 -25.41
C LEU A 45 -4.35 16.55 -25.63
N ALA A 46 -3.17 16.45 -25.03
CA ALA A 46 -2.10 17.44 -25.20
C ALA A 46 -1.61 17.51 -26.65
N VAL A 47 -1.38 16.36 -27.30
CA VAL A 47 -1.00 16.30 -28.72
C VAL A 47 -2.10 16.84 -29.62
N GLY A 48 -3.35 16.46 -29.37
CA GLY A 48 -4.52 16.99 -30.08
C GLY A 48 -4.65 18.50 -29.92
N PHE A 49 -4.31 19.04 -28.74
CA PHE A 49 -4.29 20.48 -28.51
C PHE A 49 -3.15 21.17 -29.27
N VAL A 50 -1.94 20.61 -29.25
CA VAL A 50 -0.76 21.16 -29.94
C VAL A 50 -0.90 21.12 -31.46
N ILE A 51 -1.54 20.10 -32.03
CA ILE A 51 -1.76 19.95 -33.48
C ILE A 51 -3.05 20.64 -33.94
N GLY A 52 -4.11 20.57 -33.13
CA GLY A 52 -5.42 21.14 -33.43
C GLY A 52 -5.43 22.66 -33.39
N LEU A 53 -4.65 23.30 -32.50
CA LEU A 53 -4.56 24.76 -32.42
C LEU A 53 -4.04 25.40 -33.72
N PRO A 54 -2.86 24.99 -34.25
CA PRO A 54 -2.31 25.56 -35.48
C PRO A 54 -3.27 25.39 -36.66
N LEU A 55 -3.93 24.23 -36.76
CA LEU A 55 -4.92 23.96 -37.80
C LEU A 55 -6.15 24.86 -37.68
N PHE A 56 -6.68 25.06 -36.46
CA PHE A 56 -7.81 25.96 -36.22
C PHE A 56 -7.48 27.41 -36.63
N PHE A 57 -6.29 27.89 -36.30
CA PHE A 57 -5.83 29.22 -36.71
C PHE A 57 -5.58 29.32 -38.22
N ALA A 58 -5.06 28.25 -38.85
CA ALA A 58 -4.86 28.20 -40.30
C ALA A 58 -6.18 28.22 -41.10
N MET A 59 -7.29 27.79 -40.50
CA MET A 59 -8.63 27.73 -41.13
C MET A 59 -9.51 28.98 -40.86
N ASN A 60 -8.91 30.15 -40.63
CA ASN A 60 -9.59 31.42 -40.29
C ASN A 60 -10.28 31.46 -38.91
N GLY A 61 -9.83 30.66 -37.94
CA GLY A 61 -10.22 30.82 -36.55
C GLY A 61 -9.75 32.18 -36.00
N GLY A 62 -10.66 33.12 -35.76
CA GLY A 62 -10.33 34.45 -35.27
C GLY A 62 -9.53 34.44 -33.95
N LEU A 63 -8.48 35.26 -33.87
CA LEU A 63 -7.70 35.49 -32.65
C LEU A 63 -8.47 36.41 -31.70
N PHE A 64 -9.39 35.83 -30.93
CA PHE A 64 -10.04 36.55 -29.82
C PHE A 64 -9.19 36.41 -28.55
N PRO A 65 -9.12 37.43 -27.67
CA PRO A 65 -8.42 37.33 -26.39
C PRO A 65 -8.84 36.11 -25.55
N GLY A 66 -10.12 35.71 -25.67
CA GLY A 66 -10.66 34.51 -25.04
C GLY A 66 -10.08 33.19 -25.54
N SER A 67 -9.68 33.09 -26.81
CA SER A 67 -9.06 31.86 -27.33
C SER A 67 -7.63 31.68 -26.81
N ILE A 68 -6.87 32.77 -26.68
CA ILE A 68 -5.53 32.74 -26.08
C ILE A 68 -5.60 32.33 -24.59
N LEU A 69 -6.55 32.89 -23.84
CA LEU A 69 -6.77 32.52 -22.43
C LEU A 69 -7.24 31.07 -22.28
N GLY A 70 -8.13 30.60 -23.16
CA GLY A 70 -8.57 29.19 -23.17
C GLY A 70 -7.42 28.22 -23.45
N VAL A 71 -6.48 28.61 -24.32
CA VAL A 71 -5.28 27.83 -24.66
C VAL A 71 -4.33 27.72 -23.48
N ILE A 72 -4.02 28.85 -22.86
CA ILE A 72 -3.14 28.90 -21.69
C ILE A 72 -3.79 28.14 -20.53
N GLY A 73 -5.09 28.31 -20.30
CA GLY A 73 -5.85 27.62 -19.26
C GLY A 73 -5.89 26.10 -19.48
N GLY A 74 -6.14 25.64 -20.72
CA GLY A 74 -6.14 24.22 -21.07
C GLY A 74 -4.77 23.57 -20.87
N LEU A 75 -3.70 24.22 -21.30
CA LEU A 75 -2.32 23.76 -21.08
C LEU A 75 -1.97 23.72 -19.59
N ALA A 76 -2.31 24.77 -18.83
CA ALA A 76 -2.09 24.81 -17.39
C ALA A 76 -2.84 23.68 -16.66
N MET A 77 -4.07 23.39 -17.07
CA MET A 77 -4.87 22.29 -16.50
C MET A 77 -4.24 20.92 -16.81
N LEU A 78 -3.78 20.69 -18.03
CA LEU A 78 -3.10 19.43 -18.41
C LEU A 78 -1.78 19.25 -17.64
N VAL A 79 -1.00 20.31 -17.48
CA VAL A 79 0.24 20.30 -16.68
C VAL A 79 -0.06 20.02 -15.22
N ALA A 80 -1.06 20.68 -14.63
CA ALA A 80 -1.48 20.44 -13.24
C ALA A 80 -1.93 18.98 -13.04
N LEU A 81 -2.75 18.45 -13.96
CA LEU A 81 -3.20 17.06 -13.91
C LEU A 81 -2.03 16.07 -14.04
N GLY A 82 -1.09 16.34 -14.94
CA GLY A 82 0.14 15.55 -15.10
C GLY A 82 1.02 15.55 -13.86
N LEU A 83 1.16 16.71 -13.19
CA LEU A 83 1.90 16.83 -11.93
C LEU A 83 1.22 16.06 -10.79
N ILE A 84 -0.11 16.15 -10.68
CA ILE A 84 -0.89 15.39 -9.69
C ILE A 84 -0.66 13.88 -9.89
N VAL A 85 -0.84 13.38 -11.12
CA VAL A 85 -0.66 11.96 -11.44
C VAL A 85 0.78 11.51 -11.20
N ARG A 86 1.77 12.33 -11.57
CA ARG A 86 3.19 12.03 -11.30
C ARG A 86 3.49 11.95 -9.81
N ASN A 87 2.94 12.87 -9.02
CA ASN A 87 3.14 12.87 -7.58
C ASN A 87 2.47 11.65 -6.93
N TRP A 88 1.28 11.30 -7.39
CA TRP A 88 0.58 10.07 -7.00
C TRP A 88 1.40 8.81 -7.30
N ARG A 89 1.92 8.69 -8.53
CA ARG A 89 2.80 7.58 -8.91
C ARG A 89 4.09 7.51 -8.09
N ARG A 90 4.66 8.65 -7.72
CA ARG A 90 5.86 8.69 -6.86
C ARG A 90 5.54 8.13 -5.47
N ARG A 91 4.40 8.51 -4.90
CA ARG A 91 3.93 7.96 -3.62
C ARG A 91 3.67 6.46 -3.73
N ASP A 92 2.96 6.00 -4.76
CA ASP A 92 2.71 4.57 -4.97
C ASP A 92 3.99 3.75 -5.12
N LYS A 93 5.00 4.28 -5.83
CA LYS A 93 6.30 3.62 -5.95
C LYS A 93 7.03 3.54 -4.61
N GLN A 94 6.96 4.60 -3.79
CA GLN A 94 7.52 4.57 -2.45
C GLN A 94 6.82 3.52 -1.56
N HIS A 95 5.50 3.40 -1.67
CA HIS A 95 4.75 2.35 -0.98
C HIS A 95 5.16 0.94 -1.44
N GLN A 96 5.36 0.73 -2.75
CA GLN A 96 5.79 -0.57 -3.28
C GLN A 96 7.16 -1.02 -2.78
N VAL A 97 8.15 -0.11 -2.75
CA VAL A 97 9.49 -0.45 -2.24
C VAL A 97 9.44 -0.89 -0.77
N VAL A 98 8.48 -0.36 -0.01
CA VAL A 98 8.22 -0.75 1.39
C VAL A 98 7.48 -2.09 1.46
N GLU A 99 6.51 -2.35 0.58
CA GLU A 99 5.77 -3.62 0.56
C GLU A 99 6.62 -4.82 0.13
N THR A 100 7.67 -4.61 -0.67
CA THR A 100 8.63 -5.66 -1.07
C THR A 100 9.65 -6.02 0.02
N GLN A 101 9.65 -5.30 1.14
CA GLN A 101 10.59 -5.59 2.22
C GLN A 101 10.28 -6.94 2.86
N PRO A 102 11.32 -7.70 3.27
CA PRO A 102 11.15 -9.04 3.78
C PRO A 102 10.30 -9.04 5.05
N VAL A 103 9.52 -10.11 5.18
CA VAL A 103 8.79 -10.46 6.39
C VAL A 103 9.70 -11.40 7.17
N ILE A 104 10.14 -10.96 8.35
CA ILE A 104 11.06 -11.74 9.18
C ILE A 104 10.29 -12.24 10.39
N LEU A 105 10.20 -13.56 10.50
CA LEU A 105 9.62 -14.27 11.63
C LEU A 105 10.78 -14.75 12.50
N GLU A 106 10.92 -14.21 13.71
CA GLU A 106 11.90 -14.64 14.71
C GLU A 106 11.18 -15.18 15.95
N ALA A 107 11.84 -16.05 16.70
CA ALA A 107 11.28 -16.69 17.89
C ALA A 107 10.74 -15.69 18.91
N THR A 108 11.37 -14.52 19.04
CA THR A 108 10.96 -13.49 20.01
C THR A 108 10.10 -12.37 19.40
N ARG A 109 10.10 -12.22 18.07
CA ARG A 109 9.56 -11.01 17.42
C ARG A 109 9.23 -11.22 15.95
N LEU A 110 8.28 -10.42 15.46
CA LEU A 110 7.87 -10.31 14.08
C LEU A 110 8.34 -8.97 13.51
N THR A 111 8.99 -8.98 12.34
CA THR A 111 9.32 -7.75 11.61
C THR A 111 8.54 -7.73 10.30
N LEU A 112 7.71 -6.70 10.13
CA LEU A 112 6.80 -6.54 9.01
C LEU A 112 7.26 -5.39 8.14
N ARG A 113 7.63 -5.65 6.87
CA ARG A 113 7.93 -4.59 5.89
C ARG A 113 9.00 -3.60 6.41
N GLY A 114 10.02 -4.14 7.09
CA GLY A 114 11.08 -3.40 7.79
C GLY A 114 10.64 -2.59 9.01
N VAL A 115 9.39 -2.75 9.46
CA VAL A 115 8.88 -2.20 10.71
C VAL A 115 8.85 -3.32 11.74
N GLY A 116 9.71 -3.19 12.73
CA GLY A 116 9.91 -4.16 13.79
C GLY A 116 11.24 -3.90 14.50
N PRO A 117 11.54 -4.66 15.57
CA PRO A 117 10.83 -5.88 15.98
C PRO A 117 9.52 -5.62 16.75
N ILE A 118 8.44 -6.31 16.36
CA ILE A 118 7.16 -6.33 17.09
C ILE A 118 7.07 -7.63 17.89
N PRO A 119 7.02 -7.61 19.22
CA PRO A 119 6.87 -8.82 20.05
C PRO A 119 5.59 -9.59 19.74
N TRP A 120 5.63 -10.92 19.83
CA TRP A 120 4.46 -11.79 19.64
C TRP A 120 3.29 -11.50 20.59
N GLN A 121 3.59 -10.87 21.74
CA GLN A 121 2.61 -10.48 22.77
C GLN A 121 1.85 -9.20 22.41
N ASP A 122 2.36 -8.40 21.47
CA ASP A 122 1.79 -7.10 21.08
C ASP A 122 0.64 -7.24 20.08
N PHE A 123 0.41 -8.43 19.54
CA PHE A 123 -0.70 -8.71 18.63
C PHE A 123 -1.35 -10.07 18.92
N GLY A 124 -2.63 -10.16 18.54
CA GLY A 124 -3.45 -11.36 18.60
C GLY A 124 -3.27 -12.25 17.37
N MET A 125 -4.08 -13.30 17.29
CA MET A 125 -4.09 -14.19 16.12
C MET A 125 -4.49 -13.44 14.85
N ALA A 126 -3.90 -13.82 13.73
CA ALA A 126 -4.32 -13.39 12.41
C ALA A 126 -5.73 -13.92 12.11
N GLU A 127 -6.65 -13.01 11.82
CA GLU A 127 -8.04 -13.31 11.51
C GLU A 127 -8.57 -12.41 10.38
N ARG A 128 -9.67 -12.84 9.73
CA ARG A 128 -10.37 -12.01 8.76
C ARG A 128 -11.41 -11.17 9.49
N ARG A 129 -11.20 -9.86 9.53
CA ARG A 129 -12.10 -8.92 10.21
C ARG A 129 -12.59 -7.85 9.24
N MET A 130 -13.84 -7.43 9.41
CA MET A 130 -14.36 -6.25 8.74
C MET A 130 -13.67 -5.02 9.33
N VAL A 131 -12.82 -4.37 8.54
CA VAL A 131 -12.15 -3.13 8.91
C VAL A 131 -12.66 -1.98 8.06
N PRO A 132 -12.69 -0.74 8.60
CA PRO A 132 -13.00 0.43 7.81
C PRO A 132 -12.11 0.49 6.57
N ALA A 133 -12.71 0.79 5.42
CA ALA A 133 -11.96 0.95 4.19
C ALA A 133 -11.08 2.22 4.28
N GLU A 134 -9.83 2.09 3.86
CA GLU A 134 -8.83 3.16 3.97
C GLU A 134 -9.19 4.41 3.13
N HIS A 135 -9.96 4.21 2.06
CA HIS A 135 -10.35 5.24 1.10
C HIS A 135 -11.86 5.34 0.88
N ASP A 136 -12.67 4.67 1.71
CA ASP A 136 -14.12 4.66 1.59
C ASP A 136 -14.77 4.62 2.98
N SER A 137 -16.00 5.12 3.08
CA SER A 137 -16.83 5.08 4.29
C SER A 137 -17.35 3.67 4.64
N GLY A 138 -17.11 2.69 3.77
CA GLY A 138 -17.52 1.30 3.93
C GLY A 138 -16.59 0.47 4.81
N TYR A 139 -16.99 -0.79 5.03
CA TYR A 139 -16.17 -1.81 5.68
C TYR A 139 -15.76 -2.86 4.64
N ILE A 140 -14.54 -3.36 4.78
CA ILE A 140 -13.99 -4.39 3.90
C ILE A 140 -13.41 -5.52 4.73
N LEU A 141 -13.67 -6.75 4.32
CA LEU A 141 -13.10 -7.93 4.95
C LEU A 141 -11.61 -8.00 4.61
N ARG A 142 -10.74 -7.85 5.61
CA ARG A 142 -9.28 -7.95 5.44
C ARG A 142 -8.67 -8.90 6.47
N ALA A 143 -7.56 -9.53 6.08
CA ALA A 143 -6.73 -10.29 6.99
C ALA A 143 -5.90 -9.33 7.85
N VAL A 144 -6.15 -9.35 9.16
CA VAL A 144 -5.52 -8.46 10.14
C VAL A 144 -5.15 -9.23 11.40
N MET A 145 -4.18 -8.70 12.15
CA MET A 145 -3.86 -9.14 13.50
C MET A 145 -4.27 -8.01 14.46
N PRO A 146 -5.21 -8.23 15.38
CA PRO A 146 -5.62 -7.21 16.32
C PRO A 146 -4.47 -6.90 17.29
N LEU A 147 -4.22 -5.62 17.58
CA LEU A 147 -3.20 -5.25 18.56
C LEU A 147 -3.72 -5.52 19.98
N THR A 148 -2.85 -6.02 20.86
CA THR A 148 -3.14 -6.11 22.28
C THR A 148 -3.03 -4.72 22.94
N ALA A 149 -3.36 -4.60 24.23
CA ALA A 149 -3.22 -3.32 24.93
C ALA A 149 -1.77 -2.78 24.90
N SER A 150 -0.77 -3.66 25.04
CA SER A 150 0.64 -3.29 24.94
C SER A 150 1.02 -2.89 23.51
N GLY A 151 0.60 -3.67 22.51
CA GLY A 151 0.86 -3.36 21.11
C GLY A 151 0.18 -2.08 20.65
N PHE A 152 -1.02 -1.78 21.13
CA PHE A 152 -1.71 -0.53 20.85
C PHE A 152 -0.89 0.67 21.36
N HIS A 153 -0.36 0.59 22.58
CA HIS A 153 0.51 1.63 23.13
C HIS A 153 1.81 1.75 22.32
N ASN A 154 2.50 0.64 22.05
CA ASN A 154 3.77 0.64 21.32
C ASN A 154 3.63 1.20 19.90
N VAL A 155 2.60 0.79 19.17
CA VAL A 155 2.35 1.24 17.79
C VAL A 155 1.89 2.70 17.76
N ASN A 156 0.99 3.13 18.66
CA ASN A 156 0.41 4.48 18.60
C ASN A 156 1.24 5.55 19.33
N GLN A 157 2.15 5.18 20.24
CA GLN A 157 2.94 6.14 21.02
C GLN A 157 4.44 6.09 20.71
N LEU A 158 5.03 4.89 20.58
CA LEU A 158 6.47 4.73 20.42
C LEU A 158 6.92 4.69 18.96
N LEU A 159 6.11 4.13 18.06
CA LEU A 159 6.45 4.03 16.65
C LEU A 159 6.35 5.41 15.96
N PRO A 160 7.32 5.82 15.13
CA PRO A 160 7.20 7.04 14.33
C PRO A 160 5.93 7.04 13.46
N PRO A 161 5.18 8.16 13.34
CA PRO A 161 3.93 8.22 12.58
C PRO A 161 4.05 7.70 11.14
N GLU A 162 5.18 7.97 10.49
CA GLU A 162 5.48 7.55 9.11
C GLU A 162 5.57 6.03 8.91
N LEU A 163 5.83 5.28 9.99
CA LEU A 163 5.91 3.82 9.98
C LEU A 163 4.57 3.16 10.33
N ARG A 164 3.65 3.87 10.99
CA ARG A 164 2.35 3.33 11.42
C ARG A 164 1.45 3.00 10.23
N ASP A 165 1.42 3.90 9.26
CA ASP A 165 0.70 3.71 7.98
C ASP A 165 1.25 2.52 7.16
N ARG A 166 2.44 1.98 7.49
CA ARG A 166 3.03 0.81 6.79
C ARG A 166 2.54 -0.53 7.31
N ILE A 167 2.14 -0.57 8.59
CA ILE A 167 1.79 -1.80 9.30
C ILE A 167 0.30 -1.95 9.60
N SER A 168 -0.50 -0.87 9.58
CA SER A 168 -1.91 -0.92 9.97
C SER A 168 -2.85 -0.31 8.93
N PRO A 169 -4.09 -0.83 8.79
CA PRO A 169 -5.17 -0.10 8.12
C PRO A 169 -5.38 1.25 8.79
N VAL A 170 -5.42 2.32 8.00
CA VAL A 170 -5.79 3.65 8.50
C VAL A 170 -7.26 3.61 8.89
N SER A 171 -7.55 3.82 10.17
CA SER A 171 -8.91 3.98 10.68
C SER A 171 -9.06 5.39 11.28
N GLY A 172 -10.03 6.15 10.78
CA GLY A 172 -10.40 7.47 11.32
C GLY A 172 -9.87 8.68 10.54
N PRO A 173 -10.38 9.89 10.85
CA PRO A 173 -9.97 11.14 10.20
C PRO A 173 -8.50 11.48 10.49
N MET A 174 -7.82 12.16 9.56
CA MET A 174 -6.36 12.48 9.61
C MET A 174 -5.84 13.01 10.95
N ARG A 175 -6.71 13.64 11.76
CA ARG A 175 -6.36 14.32 13.01
C ARG A 175 -6.40 13.42 14.26
N ASN A 176 -7.00 12.22 14.20
CA ASN A 176 -7.09 11.28 15.32
C ASN A 176 -6.95 9.82 14.83
N ARG A 177 -5.90 9.54 14.06
CA ARG A 177 -5.59 8.20 13.55
C ARG A 177 -5.18 7.29 14.69
N GLN A 178 -5.97 6.26 14.95
CA GLN A 178 -5.66 5.21 15.90
C GLN A 178 -5.54 3.89 15.15
N TYR A 179 -4.45 3.17 15.41
CA TYR A 179 -4.15 1.90 14.78
C TYR A 179 -4.48 0.80 15.78
N SER A 180 -5.59 0.10 15.57
CA SER A 180 -6.07 -0.98 16.45
C SER A 180 -5.72 -2.38 15.95
N ASN A 181 -5.29 -2.51 14.69
CA ASN A 181 -4.94 -3.77 14.06
C ASN A 181 -3.68 -3.58 13.23
N ILE A 182 -2.96 -4.63 12.90
CA ILE A 182 -1.89 -4.61 11.89
C ILE A 182 -2.27 -5.54 10.73
N TYR A 183 -1.83 -5.23 9.52
CA TYR A 183 -2.10 -6.07 8.36
C TYR A 183 -1.33 -7.38 8.44
N VAL A 184 -1.96 -8.46 8.00
CA VAL A 184 -1.23 -9.68 7.65
C VAL A 184 -0.35 -9.35 6.42
N PRO A 185 0.97 -9.57 6.50
CA PRO A 185 1.85 -9.24 5.38
C PRO A 185 1.57 -10.14 4.17
N GLY A 186 1.71 -9.59 2.97
CA GLY A 186 1.81 -10.40 1.75
C GLY A 186 3.19 -11.04 1.69
N VAL A 187 3.25 -12.34 1.40
CA VAL A 187 4.50 -13.08 1.19
C VAL A 187 4.48 -13.66 -0.22
N SER A 188 5.53 -13.39 -0.98
CA SER A 188 5.64 -13.83 -2.36
C SER A 188 5.64 -15.36 -2.43
N GLY A 189 4.64 -15.90 -3.10
CA GLY A 189 4.49 -17.35 -3.30
C GLY A 189 3.63 -18.05 -2.25
N LEU A 190 3.09 -17.33 -1.26
CA LEU A 190 2.13 -17.85 -0.28
C LEU A 190 0.79 -17.12 -0.38
N LYS A 191 -0.31 -17.88 -0.28
CA LYS A 191 -1.66 -17.31 -0.15
C LYS A 191 -1.80 -16.67 1.23
N THR A 192 -2.68 -15.67 1.32
CA THR A 192 -2.97 -15.00 2.59
C THR A 192 -3.35 -15.98 3.71
N ASP A 193 -4.13 -17.03 3.40
CA ASP A 193 -4.52 -18.04 4.39
C ASP A 193 -3.33 -18.88 4.89
N GLU A 194 -2.35 -19.16 4.01
CA GLU A 194 -1.13 -19.89 4.36
C GLU A 194 -0.23 -19.02 5.25
N VAL A 195 -0.14 -17.72 4.96
CA VAL A 195 0.57 -16.75 5.81
C VAL A 195 -0.10 -16.62 7.18
N MET A 196 -1.43 -16.54 7.21
CA MET A 196 -2.19 -16.48 8.46
C MET A 196 -1.96 -17.73 9.30
N TRP A 197 -2.00 -18.92 8.67
CA TRP A 197 -1.70 -20.18 9.34
C TRP A 197 -0.28 -20.17 9.93
N LEU A 198 0.73 -19.79 9.13
CA LEU A 198 2.12 -19.74 9.56
C LEU A 198 2.33 -18.81 10.76
N ILE A 199 1.74 -17.61 10.72
CA ILE A 199 1.82 -16.63 11.81
C ILE A 199 1.12 -17.14 13.08
N ASN A 200 -0.07 -17.73 12.94
CA ASN A 200 -0.81 -18.26 14.07
C ASN A 200 -0.06 -19.43 14.72
N SER A 201 0.47 -20.35 13.92
CA SER A 201 1.29 -21.46 14.40
C SER A 201 2.57 -20.97 15.09
N ALA A 202 3.26 -19.98 14.52
CA ALA A 202 4.44 -19.36 15.13
C ALA A 202 4.12 -18.71 16.48
N ARG A 203 3.02 -17.96 16.55
CA ARG A 203 2.57 -17.32 17.78
C ARG A 203 2.21 -18.35 18.84
N GLU A 204 1.50 -19.42 18.48
CA GLU A 204 1.18 -20.51 19.42
C GLU A 204 2.44 -21.17 19.96
N LEU A 205 3.44 -21.39 19.10
CA LEU A 205 4.72 -21.96 19.48
C LEU A 205 5.48 -21.06 20.46
N PHE A 206 5.63 -19.76 20.15
CA PHE A 206 6.52 -18.85 20.88
C PHE A 206 5.88 -18.10 22.05
N VAL A 207 4.54 -18.00 22.10
CA VAL A 207 3.84 -17.38 23.23
C VAL A 207 3.51 -18.40 24.32
N ARG A 208 3.40 -19.69 23.98
CA ARG A 208 3.14 -20.78 24.95
C ARG A 208 4.41 -21.44 25.48
N SER A 209 5.55 -21.31 24.79
CA SER A 209 6.87 -21.77 25.25
C SER A 209 7.47 -20.85 26.30
#